data_AF-M4VPX1-F1
#
_entry.id   AF-M4VPX1-F1
#
_cell.length_a   1.000
_cell.length_b   1.000
_cell.length_c   1.000
_cell.angle_alpha   90.00
_cell.angle_beta   90.00
_cell.angle_gamma   90.00
#
_symmetry.space_group_name_H-M   'P 1'
#
loop_
_entity.id
_entity.type
_entity.pdbx_description
1 polymer ?
#
loop_
_entity_poly.entity_id
_entity_poly.type
_entity_poly.pdbx_seq_one_letter_code
_entity_poly.pdbx_strand_id
1 'polypeptide(L)'
;MLRQKIKLFVIFSILSSTAFSAVNEDTKLLEELTGKKHVTKQDILAKRSAAQSPAQLILRQAREASIQRQYRQALEHYDRVIRHYANTQEVVQAYKGKADLYTEMGLESPAQLNRQLADKAGQKFIK
;
A
#
# COMPACT_ATOMS: atom_id res chain seq x y z
N MET A 1 -56.05 22.10 -12.40
CA MET A 1 -55.01 22.64 -13.31
C MET A 1 -53.66 22.35 -12.67
N LEU A 2 -52.95 21.31 -13.11
CA LEU A 2 -51.88 21.34 -14.14
C LEU A 2 -50.70 22.25 -13.72
N ARG A 3 -49.42 21.86 -13.64
CA ARG A 3 -48.58 20.64 -13.65
C ARG A 3 -47.12 21.18 -13.48
N GLN A 4 -46.12 20.29 -13.35
CA GLN A 4 -44.67 20.49 -13.62
C GLN A 4 -43.81 21.07 -12.48
N LYS A 5 -42.63 20.53 -12.11
CA LYS A 5 -41.73 19.54 -12.75
C LYS A 5 -40.94 18.78 -11.66
N ILE A 6 -41.01 17.46 -11.69
CA ILE A 6 -40.11 16.53 -10.98
C ILE A 6 -38.80 16.47 -11.78
N LYS A 7 -37.66 16.76 -11.15
CA LYS A 7 -36.34 16.57 -11.76
C LYS A 7 -35.97 15.09 -11.67
N LEU A 8 -36.06 14.42 -12.81
CA LEU A 8 -35.65 13.06 -13.08
C LEU A 8 -34.11 12.99 -13.05
N PHE A 9 -33.52 12.30 -12.08
CA PHE A 9 -32.10 11.93 -12.14
C PHE A 9 -32.01 10.49 -12.64
N VAL A 10 -31.38 10.35 -13.80
CA VAL A 10 -31.28 9.15 -14.60
C VAL A 10 -30.37 8.13 -13.91
N ILE A 11 -30.88 6.91 -13.75
CA ILE A 11 -30.15 5.73 -13.31
C ILE A 11 -29.21 5.33 -14.45
N PHE A 12 -27.90 5.44 -14.23
CA PHE A 12 -26.89 5.00 -15.17
C PHE A 12 -26.71 3.48 -15.03
N SER A 13 -27.52 2.72 -15.76
CA SER A 13 -27.34 1.28 -15.94
C SER A 13 -26.08 1.03 -16.77
N ILE A 14 -24.99 0.58 -16.15
CA ILE A 14 -23.82 0.07 -16.87
C ILE A 14 -24.15 -1.37 -17.30
N LEU A 15 -24.77 -1.48 -18.48
CA LEU A 15 -24.78 -2.70 -19.25
C LEU A 15 -23.67 -2.58 -20.31
N SER A 16 -22.54 -3.23 -20.08
CA SER A 16 -21.47 -3.37 -21.08
C SER A 16 -20.85 -4.74 -20.93
N SER A 17 -21.63 -5.76 -21.28
CA SER A 17 -21.15 -7.12 -21.47
C SER A 17 -21.29 -7.49 -22.93
N THR A 18 -20.32 -7.10 -23.77
CA THR A 18 -20.03 -7.82 -25.02
C THR A 18 -18.56 -7.64 -25.44
N ALA A 19 -17.95 -8.78 -25.77
CA ALA A 19 -16.77 -8.97 -26.59
C ALA A 19 -15.36 -8.71 -25.98
N PHE A 20 -14.88 -9.68 -25.19
CA PHE A 20 -13.44 -9.94 -25.05
C PHE A 20 -13.16 -11.45 -25.04
N SER A 21 -13.52 -12.16 -26.13
CA SER A 21 -13.25 -13.59 -26.29
C SER A 21 -12.42 -13.95 -27.52
N ALA A 22 -11.76 -12.98 -28.18
CA ALA A 22 -10.90 -13.26 -29.33
C ALA A 22 -9.40 -13.13 -29.02
N VAL A 23 -9.00 -12.40 -27.98
CA VAL A 23 -7.57 -12.17 -27.65
C VAL A 23 -6.95 -13.33 -26.86
N ASN A 24 -7.77 -14.25 -26.33
CA ASN A 24 -7.31 -15.26 -25.36
C ASN A 24 -6.84 -16.59 -26.01
N GLU A 25 -7.36 -16.92 -27.20
CA GLU A 25 -7.03 -18.19 -27.89
C GLU A 25 -5.62 -18.12 -28.53
N ASP A 26 -5.28 -16.99 -29.15
CA ASP A 26 -3.96 -16.82 -29.79
C ASP A 26 -2.80 -16.83 -28.78
N THR A 27 -3.02 -16.28 -27.58
CA THR A 27 -2.02 -16.30 -26.51
C THR A 27 -1.79 -17.69 -25.94
N LYS A 28 -2.82 -18.53 -25.92
CA LYS A 28 -2.77 -19.89 -25.40
C LYS A 28 -2.03 -20.82 -26.37
N LEU A 29 -2.28 -20.68 -27.68
CA LEU A 29 -1.56 -21.39 -28.73
C LEU A 29 -0.07 -21.03 -28.76
N LEU A 30 0.28 -19.76 -28.56
CA LEU A 30 1.68 -19.32 -28.48
C LEU A 30 2.41 -19.85 -27.23
N GLU A 31 1.73 -19.92 -26.08
CA GLU A 31 2.30 -20.52 -24.86
C GLU A 31 2.55 -22.02 -25.01
N GLU A 32 1.62 -22.73 -25.68
CA GLU A 32 1.74 -24.16 -25.96
C GLU A 32 2.87 -24.47 -26.96
N LEU A 33 3.01 -23.65 -28.01
CA LEU A 33 4.04 -23.84 -29.05
C LEU A 33 5.45 -23.43 -28.62
N THR A 34 5.59 -22.49 -27.69
CA THR A 34 6.91 -21.95 -27.30
C THR A 34 7.35 -22.36 -25.89
N GLY A 35 6.46 -22.96 -25.09
CA GLY A 35 6.70 -23.35 -23.70
C GLY A 35 7.01 -22.17 -22.76
N LYS A 36 6.83 -20.92 -23.23
CA LYS A 36 7.14 -19.70 -22.48
C LYS A 36 5.86 -18.89 -22.34
N LYS A 37 5.44 -18.70 -21.08
CA LYS A 37 4.26 -17.90 -20.74
C LYS A 37 4.38 -16.49 -21.31
N HIS A 38 3.49 -16.14 -22.23
CA HIS A 38 3.54 -14.86 -22.91
C HIS A 38 3.14 -13.74 -21.95
N VAL A 39 4.11 -12.95 -21.49
CA VAL A 39 3.87 -11.85 -20.55
C VAL A 39 3.24 -10.68 -21.32
N THR A 40 1.98 -10.37 -21.05
CA THR A 40 1.30 -9.22 -21.67
C THR A 40 1.76 -7.90 -21.04
N LYS A 41 1.58 -6.78 -21.76
CA LYS A 41 1.84 -5.43 -21.17
C LYS A 41 0.99 -5.19 -19.92
N GLN A 42 -0.21 -5.78 -19.84
CA GLN A 42 -1.04 -5.81 -18.63
C GLN A 42 -0.38 -6.59 -17.48
N ASP A 43 0.27 -7.73 -17.74
CA ASP A 43 0.99 -8.49 -16.70
C ASP A 43 2.21 -7.73 -16.16
N ILE A 44 2.88 -6.94 -17.00
CA ILE A 44 3.99 -6.08 -16.58
C ILE A 44 3.48 -4.92 -15.73
N LEU A 45 2.32 -4.34 -16.07
CA LEU A 45 1.65 -3.29 -15.28
C LEU A 45 1.11 -3.84 -13.96
N ALA A 46 0.53 -5.05 -13.95
CA ALA A 46 0.04 -5.75 -12.76
C ALA A 46 1.18 -6.18 -11.81
N LYS A 47 2.34 -6.58 -12.36
CA LYS A 47 3.55 -6.84 -11.57
C LYS A 47 4.19 -5.56 -11.03
N ARG A 48 4.12 -4.43 -11.77
CA ARG A 48 4.56 -3.12 -11.27
C ARG A 48 3.67 -2.60 -10.12
N SER A 49 2.37 -2.89 -10.13
CA SER A 49 1.49 -2.64 -8.97
C SER A 49 1.73 -3.56 -7.77
N ALA A 50 2.54 -4.61 -7.92
CA ALA A 50 2.98 -5.48 -6.82
C ALA A 50 4.40 -5.17 -6.32
N ALA A 51 5.10 -4.19 -6.90
CA ALA A 51 6.40 -3.77 -6.42
C ALA A 51 6.23 -2.93 -5.15
N GLN A 52 6.80 -3.41 -4.03
CA GLN A 52 6.79 -2.67 -2.77
C GLN A 52 7.46 -1.31 -2.95
N SER A 53 6.86 -0.26 -2.36
CA SER A 53 7.47 1.06 -2.38
C SER A 53 8.81 1.05 -1.62
N PRO A 54 9.75 1.95 -1.93
CA PRO A 54 11.01 2.05 -1.18
C PRO A 54 10.79 2.21 0.33
N ALA A 55 9.76 2.96 0.74
CA ALA A 55 9.40 3.13 2.15
C ALA A 55 8.93 1.81 2.77
N GLN A 56 8.15 1.00 2.05
CA GLN A 56 7.68 -0.31 2.52
C GLN A 56 8.83 -1.31 2.68
N LEU A 57 9.81 -1.29 1.78
CA LEU A 57 11.01 -2.13 1.90
C LEU A 57 11.81 -1.80 3.17
N ILE A 58 12.01 -0.51 3.46
CA ILE A 58 12.74 -0.08 4.65
C ILE A 58 11.95 -0.40 5.93
N LEU A 59 10.62 -0.23 5.92
CA LEU A 59 9.77 -0.67 7.04
C LEU A 59 9.89 -2.18 7.30
N ARG A 60 9.96 -2.99 6.24
CA ARG A 60 10.15 -4.43 6.38
C ARG A 60 11.49 -4.74 7.05
N GLN A 61 12.57 -4.09 6.60
CA GLN A 61 13.89 -4.21 7.23
C GLN A 61 13.87 -3.80 8.71
N ALA A 62 13.15 -2.72 9.06
CA ALA A 62 13.00 -2.30 10.44
C ALA A 62 12.34 -3.38 11.32
N ARG A 63 11.28 -4.01 10.81
CA ARG A 63 10.58 -5.10 11.50
C ARG A 63 11.43 -6.36 11.62
N GLU A 64 12.13 -6.74 10.55
CA GLU A 64 13.07 -7.88 10.57
C GLU A 64 14.17 -7.67 11.62
N ALA A 65 14.79 -6.49 11.66
CA ALA A 65 15.78 -6.14 12.66
C ALA A 65 15.19 -6.14 14.09
N SER A 66 13.95 -5.67 14.25
CA SER A 66 13.23 -5.71 15.54
C SER A 66 13.02 -7.14 16.03
N ILE A 67 12.58 -8.05 15.16
CA ILE A 67 12.39 -9.47 15.47
C ILE A 67 13.72 -10.13 15.86
N GLN A 68 14.82 -9.74 15.21
CA GLN A 68 16.17 -10.19 15.54
C GLN A 68 16.76 -9.51 16.79
N ARG A 69 15.99 -8.68 17.51
CA ARG A 69 16.43 -7.87 18.66
C ARG A 69 17.61 -6.94 18.36
N GLN A 70 17.81 -6.58 17.09
CA GLN A 70 18.80 -5.60 16.65
C GLN A 70 18.22 -4.19 16.81
N TYR A 71 17.95 -3.78 18.06
CA TYR A 71 17.16 -2.59 18.37
C TYR A 71 17.69 -1.30 17.74
N ARG A 72 19.02 -1.11 17.76
CA ARG A 72 19.65 0.06 17.13
C ARG A 72 19.34 0.11 15.63
N GLN A 73 19.52 -1.00 14.92
CA GLN A 73 19.29 -1.07 13.48
C GLN A 73 17.81 -0.90 13.13
N ALA A 74 16.91 -1.48 13.92
CA ALA A 74 15.48 -1.29 13.77
C ALA A 74 15.09 0.20 13.88
N LEU A 75 15.60 0.90 14.91
CA LEU A 75 15.38 2.34 15.09
C LEU A 75 15.95 3.16 13.91
N GLU A 76 17.15 2.84 13.44
CA GLU A 76 17.76 3.52 12.28
C GLU A 76 16.91 3.37 11.01
N HIS A 77 16.34 2.19 10.76
CA HIS A 77 15.44 1.97 9.63
C HIS A 77 14.12 2.74 9.80
N TYR A 78 13.51 2.74 10.98
CA TYR A 78 12.30 3.55 11.23
C TYR A 78 12.56 5.05 11.06
N ASP A 79 13.68 5.56 11.56
CA ASP A 79 14.07 6.97 11.40
C ASP A 79 14.34 7.33 9.94
N ARG A 80 14.83 6.38 9.14
CA ARG A 80 14.98 6.57 7.69
C ARG A 80 13.63 6.74 7.00
N VAL A 81 12.62 5.95 7.38
CA VAL A 81 11.26 6.11 6.86
C VAL A 81 10.71 7.49 7.21
N ILE A 82 10.81 7.87 8.49
CA ILE A 82 10.30 9.16 8.99
C ILE A 82 10.95 10.35 8.28
N ARG A 83 12.28 10.34 8.11
CA ARG A 83 13.01 11.48 7.53
C ARG A 83 12.84 11.60 6.02
N HIS A 84 12.92 10.49 5.29
CA HIS A 84 12.97 10.52 3.82
C HIS A 84 11.60 10.33 3.16
N TYR A 85 10.62 9.80 3.90
CA TYR A 85 9.30 9.48 3.37
C TYR A 85 8.19 10.13 4.21
N ALA A 86 8.45 11.30 4.80
CA ALA A 86 7.59 12.01 5.76
C ALA A 86 6.12 12.24 5.33
N ASN A 87 5.84 12.19 4.03
CA ASN A 87 4.52 12.44 3.45
C ASN A 87 3.78 11.16 3.04
N THR A 88 4.28 9.98 3.42
CA THR A 88 3.65 8.70 3.10
C THR A 88 3.00 8.05 4.32
N GLN A 89 2.08 7.12 4.08
CA GLN A 89 1.35 6.40 5.13
C GLN A 89 2.30 5.56 6.01
N GLU A 90 3.42 5.12 5.45
CA GLU A 90 4.45 4.33 6.10
C GLU A 90 5.05 5.02 7.33
N VAL A 91 5.01 6.36 7.40
CA VAL A 91 5.49 7.13 8.57
C VAL A 91 4.69 6.80 9.82
N VAL A 92 3.38 6.60 9.70
CA VAL A 92 2.52 6.21 10.82
C VAL A 92 2.99 4.87 11.39
N GLN A 93 3.30 3.93 10.50
CA GLN A 93 3.79 2.60 10.87
C GLN A 93 5.20 2.67 11.47
N ALA A 94 6.05 3.57 10.99
CA ALA A 94 7.38 3.77 11.56
C ALA A 94 7.33 4.28 12.99
N TYR A 95 6.50 5.28 13.28
CA TYR A 95 6.31 5.78 14.65
C TYR A 95 5.71 4.72 15.58
N LYS A 96 4.71 3.95 15.11
CA LYS A 96 4.17 2.81 15.88
C LYS A 96 5.25 1.79 16.20
N GLY A 97 6.03 1.40 15.19
CA GLY A 97 7.15 0.47 15.36
C GLY A 97 8.20 0.95 16.36
N LYS A 98 8.55 2.25 16.35
CA LYS A 98 9.42 2.84 17.39
C LYS A 98 8.79 2.77 18.78
N ALA A 99 7.49 3.06 18.90
CA ALA A 99 6.79 3.02 20.17
C ALA A 99 6.78 1.60 20.78
N ASP A 100 6.51 0.59 19.96
CA ASP A 100 6.51 -0.81 20.38
C ASP A 100 7.91 -1.23 20.83
N LEU A 101 8.93 -0.85 20.06
CA LEU A 101 10.32 -1.17 20.37
C LEU A 101 10.80 -0.51 21.68
N TYR A 102 10.47 0.75 21.89
CA TYR A 102 10.77 1.42 23.15
C TYR A 102 10.02 0.79 24.33
N THR A 103 8.79 0.32 24.12
CA THR A 103 8.04 -0.42 25.14
C THR A 103 8.77 -1.72 25.51
N GLU A 104 9.25 -2.47 24.51
CA GLU A 104 10.03 -3.71 24.74
C GLU A 104 11.34 -3.43 25.50
N MET A 105 11.98 -2.29 25.25
CA MET A 105 13.18 -1.85 25.96
C MET A 105 12.91 -1.30 27.37
N GLY A 106 11.64 -1.23 27.82
CA GLY A 106 11.27 -0.63 29.10
C GLY A 106 11.37 0.90 29.14
N LEU A 107 11.38 1.55 27.97
CA LEU A 107 11.50 3.00 27.82
C LEU A 107 10.12 3.62 27.56
N GLU A 108 9.34 3.83 28.62
CA GLU A 108 7.94 4.25 28.50
C GLU A 108 7.76 5.66 27.92
N SER A 109 8.56 6.63 28.37
CA SER A 109 8.46 8.03 27.90
C SER A 109 8.64 8.15 26.38
N PRO A 110 9.72 7.62 25.76
CA PRO A 110 9.85 7.68 24.31
C PRO A 110 8.80 6.80 23.60
N ALA A 111 8.32 5.72 24.21
CA ALA A 111 7.22 4.95 23.64
C ALA A 111 5.94 5.80 23.51
N GLN A 112 5.53 6.48 24.58
CA GLN A 112 4.35 7.36 24.60
C GLN A 112 4.48 8.49 23.58
N LEU A 113 5.63 9.15 23.52
CA LEU A 113 5.89 10.20 22.53
C LEU A 113 5.69 9.69 21.10
N ASN A 114 6.25 8.52 20.77
CA ASN A 114 6.11 7.96 19.43
C ASN A 114 4.67 7.54 19.10
N ARG A 115 3.87 7.11 20.08
CA ARG A 115 2.42 6.87 19.87
C ARG A 115 1.69 8.16 19.49
N GLN A 116 1.92 9.25 20.23
CA GLN A 116 1.33 10.55 19.93
C GLN A 116 1.74 11.06 18.54
N LEU A 117 3.01 10.86 18.16
CA LEU A 117 3.50 11.22 16.83
C LEU A 117 2.85 10.37 15.73
N ALA A 118 2.59 9.09 15.98
CA ALA A 118 1.86 8.23 15.05
C ALA A 118 0.42 8.72 14.84
N ASP A 119 -0.29 9.08 15.90
CA ASP A 119 -1.66 9.59 15.82
C ASP A 119 -1.71 10.92 15.04
N LYS A 120 -0.80 11.84 15.35
CA LYS A 120 -0.66 13.12 14.63
C LYS A 120 -0.30 12.91 13.16
N ALA A 121 0.55 11.94 12.84
CA ALA A 121 0.88 11.60 11.46
C ALA A 121 -0.33 11.01 10.72
N GLY A 122 -1.11 10.13 11.38
CA GLY A 122 -2.29 9.49 10.80
C GLY A 122 -3.41 10.48 10.46
N GLN A 123 -3.61 11.51 11.28
CA GLN A 123 -4.59 12.58 11.02
C GLN A 123 -4.38 13.29 9.68
N LYS A 124 -3.14 13.34 9.15
CA LYS A 124 -2.86 13.97 7.85
C LYS A 124 -3.53 13.26 6.66
N PHE A 125 -3.92 12.00 6.86
CA PHE A 125 -4.40 11.13 5.80
C PHE A 125 -5.88 10.81 5.88
N ILE A 126 -6.55 11.20 6.96
CA ILE A 126 -7.99 11.10 7.13
C ILE A 126 -8.55 12.45 6.67
N LYS A 127 -8.95 12.56 5.41
CA LYS A 127 -9.65 13.71 4.83
C LYS A 127 -11.03 13.30 4.37
#